data_AF-A0A2A7WNX2-F1
#
_entry.id   AF-A0A2A7WNX2-F1
#
_cell.length_a   1.000
_cell.length_b   1.000
_cell.length_c   1.000
_cell.angle_alpha   90.00
_cell.angle_beta   90.00
_cell.angle_gamma   90.00
#
_symmetry.space_group_name_H-M   'P 1'
#
loop_
_entity.id
_entity.type
_entity.pdbx_description
1 polymer ?
#
loop_
_entity_poly.entity_id
_entity_poly.type
_entity_poly.pdbx_seq_one_letter_code
_entity_poly.pdbx_strand_id
1 'polypeptide(L)'
;MLSKSYSEADLLYYDHCNRKGKSFFRGMNKLLGVPLNIEIPSVHITRLTSICRDFRQKTGAILFINKLIEFLVQDFIEEITTTANKKEIYRRILNMDHSVEISGINENEVSKIHSLPDSYFSNLQTTRIVFKYDDIYRLEVTLSDLETIHEHEYTVEKLIGYLISAFVIDIQQSGLGKVLKELIYKLDPQEEC
;
A
#
# COMPACT_ATOMS: atom_id res chain seq x y z
N MET A 1 14.84 11.49 -19.15
CA MET A 1 15.22 10.06 -19.08
C MET A 1 14.55 9.52 -17.83
N LEU A 2 13.62 8.56 -17.94
CA LEU A 2 13.18 7.76 -16.79
C LEU A 2 14.27 6.69 -16.60
N SER A 3 15.26 6.96 -15.77
CA SER A 3 16.33 5.98 -15.46
C SER A 3 16.00 5.11 -14.25
N LYS A 4 14.93 5.45 -13.53
CA LYS A 4 14.53 4.80 -12.29
C LYS A 4 13.26 3.99 -12.52
N SER A 5 13.30 2.74 -12.09
CA SER A 5 12.10 1.90 -12.03
C SER A 5 11.40 2.12 -10.69
N TYR A 6 10.07 2.27 -10.73
CA TYR A 6 9.25 2.44 -9.52
C TYR A 6 8.53 1.15 -9.13
N SER A 7 8.68 0.06 -9.88
CA SER A 7 8.22 -1.28 -9.50
C SER A 7 9.03 -2.35 -10.23
N GLU A 8 8.94 -3.61 -9.83
CA GLU A 8 9.49 -4.73 -10.61
C GLU A 8 8.82 -4.87 -11.99
N ALA A 9 7.57 -4.40 -12.11
CA ALA A 9 6.78 -4.46 -13.33
C ALA A 9 7.11 -3.32 -14.32
N ASP A 10 7.73 -2.23 -13.86
CA ASP A 10 8.20 -1.07 -14.64
C ASP A 10 7.21 -0.59 -15.73
N LEU A 11 5.93 -0.48 -15.37
CA LEU A 11 4.83 -0.22 -16.31
C LEU A 11 4.95 1.16 -16.97
N LEU A 12 5.50 2.15 -16.28
CA LEU A 12 5.81 3.48 -16.78
C LEU A 12 6.80 3.43 -17.94
N TYR A 13 7.90 2.70 -17.79
CA TYR A 13 8.87 2.51 -18.86
C TYR A 13 8.23 1.77 -20.04
N TYR A 14 7.47 0.71 -19.76
CA TYR A 14 6.73 0.00 -20.81
C TYR A 14 5.77 0.91 -21.57
N ASP A 15 5.00 1.78 -20.90
CA ASP A 15 4.10 2.73 -21.57
C ASP A 15 4.88 3.72 -22.45
N HIS A 16 5.99 4.27 -21.94
CA HIS A 16 6.86 5.19 -22.68
C HIS A 16 7.47 4.52 -23.92
N CYS A 17 7.95 3.27 -23.81
CA CYS A 17 8.46 2.49 -24.95
C CYS A 17 7.35 2.13 -25.95
N ASN A 18 6.14 1.83 -25.47
CA ASN A 18 5.00 1.50 -26.33
C ASN A 18 4.51 2.70 -27.14
N ARG A 19 4.53 3.92 -26.57
CA ARG A 19 4.27 5.17 -27.32
C ARG A 19 5.25 5.37 -28.49
N LYS A 20 6.41 4.72 -28.45
CA LYS A 20 7.43 4.74 -29.53
C LYS A 20 7.31 3.57 -30.53
N GLY A 21 6.24 2.76 -30.49
CA GLY A 21 5.84 1.92 -31.63
C GLY A 21 5.92 0.39 -31.48
N LYS A 22 5.76 -0.20 -30.27
CA LYS A 22 5.69 -1.68 -30.10
C LYS A 22 4.40 -2.11 -29.41
N SER A 23 3.36 -2.43 -30.18
CA SER A 23 1.96 -2.49 -29.71
C SER A 23 1.45 -3.84 -29.14
N PHE A 24 2.29 -4.80 -28.79
CA PHE A 24 1.79 -6.16 -28.45
C PHE A 24 1.66 -6.48 -26.95
N PHE A 25 2.48 -5.89 -26.08
CA PHE A 25 2.54 -6.30 -24.66
C PHE A 25 1.54 -5.60 -23.73
N ARG A 26 0.96 -4.47 -24.15
CA ARG A 26 0.00 -3.71 -23.34
C ARG A 26 -1.32 -4.45 -23.09
N GLY A 27 -1.72 -5.33 -24.01
CA GLY A 27 -2.99 -6.05 -23.92
C GLY A 27 -2.99 -7.19 -22.89
N MET A 28 -1.88 -7.93 -22.76
CA MET A 28 -1.82 -9.11 -21.90
C MET A 28 -1.75 -8.77 -20.41
N ASN A 29 -0.97 -7.76 -20.01
CA ASN A 29 -0.86 -7.38 -18.59
C ASN A 29 -2.15 -6.71 -18.07
N LYS A 30 -2.90 -6.02 -18.94
CA LYS A 30 -4.24 -5.50 -18.61
C LYS A 30 -5.26 -6.61 -18.35
N LEU A 31 -5.09 -7.77 -18.99
CA LEU A 31 -6.01 -8.91 -18.89
C LEU A 31 -5.67 -9.86 -17.74
N LEU A 32 -4.39 -10.07 -17.43
CA LEU A 32 -3.93 -11.06 -16.45
C LEU A 32 -3.57 -10.45 -15.08
N GLY A 33 -3.53 -9.13 -14.98
CA GLY A 33 -3.06 -8.44 -13.79
C GLY A 33 -1.53 -8.40 -13.68
N VAL A 34 -1.03 -7.70 -12.68
CA VAL A 34 0.38 -7.44 -12.44
C VAL A 34 0.79 -8.17 -11.16
N PRO A 35 1.57 -9.27 -11.26
CA PRO A 35 2.09 -9.97 -10.09
C PRO A 35 3.24 -9.19 -9.49
N LEU A 36 3.15 -8.83 -8.21
CA LEU A 36 4.20 -8.19 -7.44
C LEU A 36 4.63 -9.09 -6.27
N ASN A 37 5.93 -9.06 -5.96
CA ASN A 37 6.48 -9.71 -4.78
C ASN A 37 6.63 -8.66 -3.67
N ILE A 38 5.78 -8.75 -2.65
CA ILE A 38 5.77 -7.76 -1.56
C ILE A 38 6.42 -8.39 -0.33
N GLU A 39 7.40 -7.69 0.23
CA GLU A 39 8.02 -8.08 1.49
C GLU A 39 7.19 -7.55 2.65
N ILE A 40 6.70 -8.48 3.48
CA ILE A 40 5.84 -8.16 4.61
C ILE A 40 6.38 -8.91 5.83
N PRO A 41 6.53 -8.26 6.99
CA PRO A 41 6.85 -8.96 8.23
C PRO A 41 5.87 -10.10 8.51
N SER A 42 6.39 -11.30 8.78
CA SER A 42 5.59 -12.50 9.06
C SER A 42 4.55 -12.31 10.19
N VAL A 43 4.88 -11.47 11.18
CA VAL A 43 3.96 -11.08 12.25
C VAL A 43 2.75 -10.32 11.71
N HIS A 44 2.93 -9.42 10.75
CA HIS A 44 1.84 -8.68 10.11
C HIS A 44 0.94 -9.62 9.29
N ILE A 45 1.52 -10.57 8.54
CA ILE A 45 0.74 -11.61 7.83
C ILE A 45 -0.14 -12.42 8.79
N THR A 46 0.42 -12.82 9.94
CA THR A 46 -0.33 -13.57 10.97
C THR A 46 -1.49 -12.73 11.53
N ARG A 47 -1.28 -11.43 11.72
CA ARG A 47 -2.33 -10.49 12.16
C ARG A 47 -3.41 -10.31 11.11
N LEU A 48 -3.07 -10.11 9.84
CA LEU A 48 -4.03 -10.05 8.74
C LEU A 48 -4.87 -11.33 8.65
N THR A 49 -4.25 -12.50 8.85
CA THR A 49 -4.96 -13.79 8.90
C THR A 49 -6.01 -13.81 10.01
N SER A 50 -5.65 -13.30 11.19
CA SER A 50 -6.56 -13.20 12.33
C SER A 50 -7.72 -12.25 12.05
N ILE A 51 -7.43 -11.09 11.44
CA ILE A 51 -8.44 -10.10 11.03
C ILE A 51 -9.44 -10.72 10.04
N CYS A 52 -8.96 -11.43 9.02
CA CYS A 52 -9.82 -12.10 8.04
C CYS A 52 -10.71 -13.17 8.69
N ARG A 53 -10.18 -13.92 9.67
CA ARG A 53 -10.95 -14.91 10.43
C ARG A 53 -12.04 -14.25 11.26
N ASP A 54 -11.71 -13.17 11.97
CA ASP A 54 -12.64 -12.48 12.85
C ASP A 54 -13.72 -11.74 12.04
N PHE A 55 -13.37 -11.19 10.87
CA PHE A 55 -14.32 -10.65 9.89
C PHE A 55 -15.33 -11.72 9.47
N ARG A 56 -14.86 -12.93 9.11
CA ARG A 56 -15.72 -14.06 8.74
C ARG A 56 -16.65 -14.48 9.87
N GLN A 57 -16.16 -14.49 11.11
CA GLN A 57 -16.98 -14.83 12.28
C GLN A 57 -18.12 -13.82 12.50
N LYS A 58 -17.89 -12.53 12.22
CA LYS A 58 -18.88 -11.48 12.43
C LYS A 58 -19.88 -11.33 11.28
N THR A 59 -19.42 -11.46 10.04
CA THR A 59 -20.21 -11.16 8.84
C THR A 59 -20.74 -12.41 8.14
N GLY A 60 -20.15 -13.58 8.41
CA GLY A 60 -20.35 -14.79 7.62
C GLY A 60 -19.64 -14.79 6.26
N ALA A 61 -19.14 -13.64 5.79
CA ALA A 61 -18.48 -13.49 4.50
C ALA A 61 -17.00 -13.94 4.55
N ILE A 62 -16.50 -14.45 3.42
CA ILE A 62 -15.09 -14.87 3.30
C ILE A 62 -14.28 -13.73 2.70
N LEU A 63 -13.37 -13.17 3.50
CA LEU A 63 -12.36 -12.21 3.05
C LEU A 63 -10.99 -12.90 3.02
N PHE A 64 -10.34 -12.91 1.86
CA PHE A 64 -8.96 -13.40 1.71
C PHE A 64 -7.96 -12.26 1.92
N ILE A 65 -6.78 -12.58 2.45
CA ILE A 65 -5.70 -11.61 2.70
C ILE A 65 -5.36 -10.81 1.43
N ASN A 66 -5.23 -11.48 0.27
CA ASN A 66 -4.95 -10.79 -0.99
C ASN A 66 -6.02 -9.75 -1.34
N LYS A 67 -7.29 -10.04 -1.04
CA LYS A 67 -8.39 -9.13 -1.30
C LYS A 67 -8.41 -7.95 -0.33
N LEU A 68 -8.07 -8.21 0.93
CA LEU A 68 -7.87 -7.14 1.93
C LEU A 68 -6.71 -6.22 1.51
N ILE A 69 -5.59 -6.77 1.04
CA ILE A 69 -4.46 -5.97 0.57
C ILE A 69 -4.83 -5.18 -0.69
N GLU A 70 -5.52 -5.78 -1.65
CA GLU A 70 -6.03 -5.08 -2.84
C GLU A 70 -6.93 -3.90 -2.44
N PHE A 71 -7.80 -4.12 -1.44
CA PHE A 71 -8.67 -3.08 -0.91
C PHE A 71 -7.88 -1.93 -0.27
N LEU A 72 -6.86 -2.21 0.55
CA LEU A 72 -6.01 -1.18 1.15
C LEU A 72 -5.31 -0.34 0.08
N VAL A 73 -4.83 -0.98 -0.99
CA VAL A 73 -4.21 -0.28 -2.12
C VAL A 73 -5.22 0.62 -2.84
N GLN A 74 -6.44 0.13 -3.08
CA GLN A 74 -7.49 0.90 -3.73
C GLN A 74 -7.91 2.12 -2.90
N ASP A 75 -8.06 1.95 -1.57
CA ASP A 75 -8.39 3.03 -0.63
C ASP A 75 -7.30 4.12 -0.66
N PHE A 76 -6.03 3.72 -0.66
CA PHE A 76 -4.90 4.65 -0.76
C PHE A 76 -4.82 5.38 -2.11
N ILE A 77 -5.11 4.69 -3.22
CA ILE A 77 -5.17 5.33 -4.55
C ILE A 77 -6.30 6.37 -4.58
N GLU A 78 -7.44 6.09 -3.96
CA GLU A 78 -8.55 7.03 -3.86
C GLU A 78 -8.19 8.25 -3.00
N GLU A 79 -7.51 8.04 -1.87
CA GLU A 79 -6.94 9.10 -1.02
C GLU A 79 -5.98 10.00 -1.83
N ILE A 80 -5.05 9.42 -2.59
CA ILE A 80 -4.13 10.19 -3.45
C ILE A 80 -4.89 10.95 -4.53
N THR A 81 -5.89 10.32 -5.15
CA THR A 81 -6.64 10.92 -6.27
C THR A 81 -7.46 12.13 -5.80
N THR A 82 -7.99 12.06 -4.58
CA THR A 82 -8.73 13.16 -3.95
C THR A 82 -7.82 14.24 -3.38
N THR A 83 -6.59 13.87 -2.98
CA THR A 83 -5.57 14.80 -2.46
C THR A 83 -4.82 15.51 -3.59
N ALA A 84 -5.18 16.76 -3.88
CA ALA A 84 -4.51 17.54 -4.93
C ALA A 84 -3.04 17.91 -4.62
N ASN A 85 -2.62 17.83 -3.34
CA ASN A 85 -1.32 18.31 -2.89
C ASN A 85 -0.26 17.17 -2.81
N LYS A 86 0.66 17.16 -3.78
CA LYS A 86 1.77 16.19 -3.84
C LYS A 86 2.67 16.19 -2.59
N LYS A 87 2.84 17.33 -1.91
CA LYS A 87 3.64 17.38 -0.67
C LYS A 87 2.96 16.65 0.49
N GLU A 88 1.63 16.66 0.50
CA GLU A 88 0.83 15.96 1.51
C GLU A 88 0.90 14.45 1.29
N ILE A 89 0.79 14.01 0.03
CA ILE A 89 1.00 12.60 -0.35
C ILE A 89 2.41 12.13 0.06
N TYR A 90 3.45 12.94 -0.22
CA TYR A 90 4.81 12.60 0.19
C TYR A 90 4.95 12.48 1.70
N ARG A 91 4.41 13.44 2.47
CA ARG A 91 4.37 13.38 3.94
C ARG A 91 3.61 12.16 4.42
N ARG A 92 2.50 11.80 3.78
CA ARG A 92 1.73 10.61 4.11
C ARG A 92 2.56 9.34 3.94
N ILE A 93 3.32 9.22 2.84
CA ILE A 93 4.22 8.08 2.59
C ILE A 93 5.35 8.04 3.63
N LEU A 94 6.01 9.16 3.90
CA LEU A 94 7.02 9.24 4.96
C LEU A 94 6.43 8.86 6.32
N ASN A 95 5.24 9.36 6.64
CA ASN A 95 4.58 9.02 7.88
C ASN A 95 4.24 7.53 7.95
N MET A 96 3.94 6.83 6.85
CA MET A 96 3.74 5.37 6.88
C MET A 96 5.05 4.60 7.09
N ASP A 97 6.15 5.12 6.55
CA ASP A 97 7.50 4.63 6.81
C ASP A 97 7.91 4.87 8.28
N HIS A 98 7.33 5.90 8.92
CA HIS A 98 7.68 6.37 10.27
C HIS A 98 6.58 6.21 11.35
N SER A 99 5.40 5.64 11.06
CA SER A 99 4.17 5.70 11.90
C SER A 99 4.21 4.82 13.16
N VAL A 100 5.38 4.57 13.71
CA VAL A 100 5.55 4.22 15.11
C VAL A 100 6.29 5.36 15.80
N GLU A 101 5.76 6.59 15.70
CA GLU A 101 5.94 7.53 16.80
C GLU A 101 5.17 6.97 17.99
N ILE A 102 5.92 6.30 18.88
CA ILE A 102 5.45 5.89 20.19
C ILE A 102 4.81 7.12 20.82
N SER A 103 3.49 7.09 21.02
CA SER A 103 2.74 8.13 21.70
C SER A 103 3.43 8.50 23.02
N GLY A 104 4.06 9.69 23.08
CA GLY A 104 4.76 10.15 24.28
C GLY A 104 5.85 11.21 24.11
N ILE A 105 6.20 11.66 22.90
CA ILE A 105 7.29 12.65 22.71
C ILE A 105 6.73 13.91 22.05
N ASN A 106 6.99 15.06 22.69
CA ASN A 106 6.52 16.38 22.28
C ASN A 106 7.07 16.79 20.90
N GLU A 107 6.27 17.57 20.17
CA GLU A 107 6.49 18.11 18.81
C GLU A 107 7.78 18.95 18.60
N ASN A 108 8.65 19.09 19.61
CA ASN A 108 9.88 19.88 19.54
C ASN A 108 11.16 19.05 19.29
N GLU A 109 11.06 17.73 19.12
CA GLU A 109 12.21 16.83 18.85
C GLU A 109 12.15 16.17 17.45
N VAL A 110 11.64 16.89 16.44
CA VAL A 110 11.57 16.47 15.02
C VAL A 110 12.96 16.16 14.40
N SER A 111 14.04 16.30 15.16
CA SER A 111 15.42 16.04 14.74
C SER A 111 15.96 14.63 15.03
N LYS A 112 15.12 13.70 15.50
CA LYS A 112 15.46 12.27 15.52
C LYS A 112 14.32 11.44 14.93
N ILE A 113 14.30 11.41 13.60
CA ILE A 113 13.55 10.42 12.81
C ILE A 113 14.09 9.04 13.21
N HIS A 114 13.44 8.41 14.17
CA HIS A 114 13.71 7.02 14.50
C HIS A 114 13.03 6.17 13.43
N SER A 115 13.84 5.72 12.47
CA SER A 115 13.53 4.56 11.65
C SER A 115 12.96 3.45 12.52
N LEU A 116 11.94 2.73 12.02
CA LEU A 116 11.35 1.56 12.68
C LEU A 116 12.46 0.70 13.31
N PRO A 117 12.28 0.18 14.54
CA PRO A 117 13.26 -0.72 15.12
C PRO A 117 13.50 -1.88 14.14
N ASP A 118 14.75 -2.25 13.88
CA ASP A 118 15.12 -3.34 12.96
C ASP A 118 14.35 -4.65 13.25
N SER A 119 13.81 -4.80 14.47
CA SER A 119 12.96 -5.91 14.89
C SER A 119 11.58 -5.95 14.22
N TYR A 120 10.99 -4.84 13.77
CA TYR A 120 9.70 -4.83 13.06
C TYR A 120 9.82 -5.34 11.62
N PHE A 121 10.98 -5.14 11.00
CA PHE A 121 11.34 -5.73 9.71
C PHE A 121 12.15 -7.02 9.85
N SER A 122 12.29 -7.56 11.06
CA SER A 122 12.91 -8.87 11.23
C SER A 122 11.97 -9.96 10.69
N ASN A 123 12.52 -10.90 9.91
CA ASN A 123 11.77 -11.99 9.26
C ASN A 123 10.71 -11.52 8.25
N LEU A 124 11.15 -10.77 7.25
CA LEU A 124 10.37 -10.46 6.05
C LEU A 124 9.98 -11.75 5.32
N GLN A 125 8.70 -11.85 4.99
CA GLN A 125 8.16 -12.89 4.15
C GLN A 125 7.76 -12.28 2.80
N THR A 126 8.33 -12.81 1.73
CA THR A 126 7.92 -12.45 0.37
C THR A 126 6.56 -13.07 0.06
N THR A 127 5.58 -12.24 -0.24
CA THR A 127 4.22 -12.64 -0.60
C THR A 127 3.92 -12.18 -2.03
N ARG A 128 3.55 -13.12 -2.91
CA ARG A 128 3.17 -12.81 -4.29
C ARG A 128 1.69 -12.44 -4.36
N ILE A 129 1.38 -11.23 -4.83
CA ILE A 129 0.02 -10.74 -4.97
C ILE A 129 -0.18 -10.21 -6.38
N VAL A 130 -1.33 -10.51 -6.98
CA VAL A 130 -1.69 -10.05 -8.33
C VAL A 130 -2.64 -8.87 -8.21
N PHE A 131 -2.23 -7.73 -8.74
CA PHE A 131 -3.02 -6.49 -8.74
C PHE A 131 -3.57 -6.18 -10.12
N LYS A 132 -4.55 -5.27 -10.18
CA LYS A 132 -4.99 -4.71 -11.46
C LYS A 132 -3.88 -3.83 -12.04
N TYR A 133 -3.72 -3.87 -13.35
CA TYR A 133 -2.75 -3.05 -14.06
C TYR A 133 -2.89 -1.56 -13.73
N ASP A 134 -4.12 -1.05 -13.74
CA ASP A 134 -4.37 0.38 -13.54
C ASP A 134 -3.99 0.84 -12.13
N ASP A 135 -4.14 -0.01 -11.11
CA ASP A 135 -3.78 0.30 -9.73
C ASP A 135 -2.26 0.47 -9.60
N ILE A 136 -1.48 -0.49 -10.12
CA ILE A 136 -0.01 -0.43 -10.09
C ILE A 136 0.51 0.74 -10.92
N TYR A 137 -0.05 0.95 -12.11
CA TYR A 137 0.34 2.06 -12.97
C TYR A 137 0.14 3.42 -12.29
N ARG A 138 -0.99 3.62 -11.59
CA ARG A 138 -1.24 4.85 -10.83
C ARG A 138 -0.25 5.06 -9.70
N LEU A 139 0.14 4.00 -8.99
CA LEU A 139 1.15 4.10 -7.94
C LEU A 139 2.52 4.45 -8.52
N GLU A 140 2.93 3.83 -9.62
CA GLU A 140 4.19 4.19 -10.29
C GLU A 140 4.19 5.65 -10.77
N VAL A 141 3.10 6.11 -11.40
CA VAL A 141 2.93 7.52 -11.79
C VAL A 141 3.05 8.43 -10.58
N THR A 142 2.41 8.08 -9.47
CA THR A 142 2.47 8.86 -8.23
C THR A 142 3.90 8.97 -7.72
N LEU A 143 4.61 7.84 -7.61
CA LEU A 143 6.02 7.83 -7.20
C LEU A 143 6.90 8.67 -8.14
N SER A 144 6.69 8.56 -9.45
CA SER A 144 7.42 9.38 -10.41
C SER A 144 7.16 10.88 -10.26
N ASP A 145 5.90 11.23 -10.00
CA ASP A 145 5.50 12.61 -9.73
C ASP A 145 6.11 13.16 -8.44
N LEU A 146 6.29 12.33 -7.41
CA LEU A 146 6.93 12.72 -6.15
C LEU A 146 8.42 12.99 -6.31
N GLU A 147 9.09 12.27 -7.22
CA GLU A 147 10.51 12.49 -7.51
C GLU A 147 10.79 13.89 -8.07
N THR A 148 9.79 14.56 -8.65
CA THR A 148 9.91 15.97 -9.06
C THR A 148 10.01 16.94 -7.88
N ILE A 149 9.67 16.50 -6.67
CA ILE A 149 9.67 17.29 -5.44
C ILE A 149 10.85 16.89 -4.55
N HIS A 150 11.02 15.58 -4.33
CA HIS A 150 12.09 15.01 -3.52
C HIS A 150 12.57 13.68 -4.11
N GLU A 151 13.88 13.52 -4.19
CA GLU A 151 14.49 12.23 -4.53
C GLU A 151 14.19 11.19 -3.42
N HIS A 152 13.75 9.99 -3.82
CA HIS A 152 13.36 8.94 -2.87
C HIS A 152 13.65 7.53 -3.42
N GLU A 153 13.78 6.51 -2.58
CA GLU A 153 14.03 5.12 -3.01
C GLU A 153 12.79 4.21 -2.98
N TYR A 154 11.61 4.81 -2.83
CA TYR A 154 10.35 4.08 -2.81
C TYR A 154 10.05 3.40 -4.15
N THR A 155 9.64 2.13 -4.04
CA THR A 155 9.00 1.36 -5.11
C THR A 155 7.56 1.04 -4.70
N VAL A 156 6.73 0.61 -5.65
CA VAL A 156 5.35 0.22 -5.40
C VAL A 156 5.29 -0.92 -4.38
N GLU A 157 6.19 -1.88 -4.44
CA GLU A 157 6.26 -3.01 -3.50
C GLU A 157 6.54 -2.53 -2.08
N LYS A 158 7.52 -1.62 -1.91
CA LYS A 158 7.84 -1.03 -0.60
C LYS A 158 6.64 -0.25 -0.05
N LEU A 159 6.02 0.57 -0.91
CA LEU A 159 4.84 1.36 -0.54
C LEU A 159 3.68 0.48 -0.08
N ILE A 160 3.39 -0.61 -0.78
CA ILE A 160 2.36 -1.57 -0.37
C ILE A 160 2.74 -2.25 0.95
N GLY A 161 4.01 -2.62 1.13
CA GLY A 161 4.52 -3.16 2.40
C GLY A 161 4.31 -2.19 3.57
N TYR A 162 4.58 -0.89 3.37
CA TYR A 162 4.33 0.14 4.39
C TYR A 162 2.84 0.34 4.67
N LEU A 163 1.99 0.37 3.64
CA LEU A 163 0.54 0.45 3.80
C LEU A 163 -0.01 -0.68 4.67
N ILE A 164 0.43 -1.91 4.40
CA ILE A 164 0.04 -3.10 5.18
C ILE A 164 0.49 -2.98 6.63
N SER A 165 1.74 -2.55 6.83
CA SER A 165 2.33 -2.44 8.17
C SER A 165 1.63 -1.35 8.99
N ALA A 166 1.42 -0.18 8.39
CA ALA A 166 0.67 0.92 8.98
C ALA A 166 -0.76 0.48 9.36
N PHE A 167 -1.46 -0.21 8.46
CA PHE A 167 -2.80 -0.75 8.76
C PHE A 167 -2.81 -1.71 9.95
N VAL A 168 -1.83 -2.62 10.05
CA VAL A 168 -1.73 -3.55 11.18
C VAL A 168 -1.43 -2.81 12.49
N ILE A 169 -0.56 -1.79 12.44
CA ILE A 169 -0.24 -0.95 13.60
C ILE A 169 -1.48 -0.17 14.06
N ASP A 170 -2.21 0.45 13.13
CA ASP A 170 -3.44 1.19 13.41
C ASP A 170 -4.48 0.30 14.09
N ILE A 171 -4.61 -0.97 13.67
CA ILE A 171 -5.48 -1.95 14.33
C ILE A 171 -5.02 -2.26 15.76
N GLN A 172 -3.71 -2.39 15.98
CA GLN A 172 -3.17 -2.65 17.31
C GLN A 172 -3.44 -1.50 18.28
N GLN A 173 -3.36 -0.26 17.80
CA GLN A 173 -3.56 0.93 18.60
C GLN A 173 -5.04 1.27 18.81
N SER A 174 -5.85 1.24 17.74
CA SER A 174 -7.27 1.66 17.76
C SER A 174 -8.23 0.55 18.20
N GLY A 175 -7.75 -0.69 18.25
CA GLY A 175 -8.55 -1.87 18.54
C GLY A 175 -9.32 -2.39 17.32
N LEU A 176 -9.28 -3.71 17.16
CA LEU A 176 -9.86 -4.44 16.02
C LEU A 176 -11.35 -4.14 15.78
N GLY A 177 -12.11 -3.80 16.84
CA GLY A 177 -13.54 -3.54 16.74
C GLY A 177 -13.91 -2.33 15.90
N LYS A 178 -13.12 -1.25 15.93
CA LYS A 178 -13.38 -0.02 15.15
C LYS A 178 -13.05 -0.23 13.67
N VAL A 179 -11.88 -0.80 13.40
CA VAL A 179 -11.44 -1.06 12.02
C VAL A 179 -12.31 -2.10 11.31
N LEU A 180 -12.79 -3.12 12.02
CA LEU A 180 -13.75 -4.06 11.43
C LEU A 180 -15.07 -3.39 11.03
N LYS A 181 -15.56 -2.38 11.77
CA LYS A 181 -16.77 -1.64 11.37
C LYS A 181 -16.54 -0.85 10.09
N GLU A 182 -15.40 -0.17 9.97
CA GLU A 182 -15.04 0.59 8.77
C GLU A 182 -14.84 -0.33 7.56
N LEU A 183 -14.19 -1.49 7.76
CA LEU A 183 -14.06 -2.52 6.72
C LEU A 183 -15.41 -3.07 6.27
N ILE A 184 -16.32 -3.37 7.20
CA ILE A 184 -17.68 -3.85 6.86
C ILE A 184 -18.43 -2.79 6.06
N TYR A 185 -18.42 -1.54 6.53
CA TYR A 185 -19.09 -0.43 5.86
C TYR A 185 -18.58 -0.22 4.42
N LYS A 186 -17.26 -0.28 4.21
CA LYS A 186 -16.67 -0.09 2.88
C LYS A 186 -16.79 -1.33 1.97
N LEU A 187 -16.88 -2.54 2.53
CA LEU A 187 -16.98 -3.79 1.76
C LEU A 187 -18.43 -4.22 1.49
N ASP A 188 -19.40 -3.70 2.24
CA ASP A 188 -20.82 -3.95 2.05
C ASP A 188 -21.59 -2.61 2.00
N PRO A 189 -21.64 -1.94 0.83
CA PRO A 189 -22.34 -0.66 0.67
C PRO A 189 -23.88 -0.79 0.73
N GLN A 190 -24.45 -1.93 1.18
CA GLN A 190 -25.90 -2.16 1.23
C GLN A 190 -26.60 -1.78 2.54
N GLU A 191 -25.94 -1.13 3.48
CA GLU A 191 -26.61 -0.44 4.61
C GLU A 191 -26.66 1.08 4.41
N GLU A 192 -27.24 1.53 3.28
CA GLU A 192 -27.93 2.81 3.26
C GLU A 192 -29.41 2.55 3.63
N CYS A 193 -29.76 2.83 4.88
CA CYS A 193 -31.16 2.91 5.34
C CYS A 193 -31.90 4.09 4.70
#